data_AF-A0A8S0QIX3-F1
#
_entry.id   AF-A0A8S0QIX3-F1
#
_cell.length_a   1.000
_cell.length_b   1.000
_cell.length_c   1.000
_cell.angle_alpha   90.00
_cell.angle_beta   90.00
_cell.angle_gamma   90.00
#
_symmetry.space_group_name_H-M   'P 1'
#
loop_
_entity.id
_entity.type
_entity.pdbx_description
1 polymer ?
#
loop_
_entity_poly.entity_id
_entity_poly.type
_entity_poly.pdbx_seq_one_letter_code
_entity_poly.pdbx_strand_id
1 'polypeptide(L)'
;MLIFNYGHKISSVAHVDKIVSCEIPDENKYPYLYYVIFKHNMHSSCRDLNQKNACMEANKCCKNKYPKDYCNTTIFGDNSYPLYKHRDNGISIKVRGQMLDNRWVVPYNPYLSAKFDCHINVEVCSSIKTVKNLYKYVYKEHNRINFSVDANEREKEIDEISAYQSVRWISPPEPMWRIFSFNLAEIYLTVYSLQLYIENHHQV
;
A
#
# COMPACT_ATOMS: atom_id res chain seq x y z
N MET A 1 -9.83 0.78 -0.88
CA MET A 1 -9.98 1.92 0.06
C MET A 1 -11.36 1.82 0.67
N LEU A 2 -11.49 1.88 2.00
CA LEU A 2 -12.79 1.85 2.69
C LEU A 2 -13.05 3.24 3.28
N ILE A 3 -14.19 3.84 2.96
CA ILE A 3 -14.65 5.11 3.54
C ILE A 3 -15.80 4.78 4.48
N PHE A 4 -15.65 5.13 5.76
CA PHE A 4 -16.71 4.95 6.73
C PHE A 4 -17.71 6.12 6.65
N ASN A 5 -19.00 5.79 6.73
CA ASN A 5 -20.06 6.78 6.91
C ASN A 5 -19.83 7.58 8.20
N TYR A 6 -20.41 8.78 8.27
CA TYR A 6 -20.16 9.73 9.36
C TYR A 6 -20.34 9.12 10.78
N GLY A 7 -21.39 8.32 10.99
CA GLY A 7 -21.67 7.65 12.26
C GLY A 7 -20.74 6.48 12.63
N HIS A 8 -19.89 6.03 11.69
CA HIS A 8 -18.95 4.92 11.88
C HIS A 8 -17.49 5.37 11.78
N LYS A 9 -17.23 6.68 11.93
CA LYS A 9 -15.87 7.22 11.89
C LYS A 9 -15.02 6.65 13.03
N ILE A 10 -13.78 6.31 12.69
CA ILE A 10 -12.77 5.88 13.65
C ILE A 10 -12.19 7.14 14.30
N SER A 11 -12.70 7.51 15.47
CA SER A 11 -12.32 8.73 16.20
C SER A 11 -11.52 8.46 17.47
N SER A 12 -11.41 7.20 17.90
CA SER A 12 -10.74 6.83 19.15
C SER A 12 -9.72 5.72 18.92
N VAL A 13 -8.70 5.68 19.78
CA VAL A 13 -7.69 4.62 19.80
C VAL A 13 -8.31 3.25 20.04
N ALA A 14 -9.38 3.19 20.84
CA ALA A 14 -10.14 1.96 21.09
C ALA A 14 -10.87 1.46 19.83
N HIS A 15 -11.33 2.36 18.95
CA HIS A 15 -11.88 1.94 17.66
C HIS A 15 -10.79 1.42 16.72
N VAL A 16 -9.61 2.04 16.72
CA VAL A 16 -8.46 1.55 15.94
C VAL A 16 -8.10 0.13 16.37
N ASP A 17 -7.92 -0.10 17.68
CA ASP A 17 -7.53 -1.40 18.24
C ASP A 17 -8.56 -2.52 17.99
N LYS A 18 -9.82 -2.17 17.72
CA LYS A 18 -10.86 -3.13 17.32
C LYS A 18 -10.75 -3.57 15.86
N ILE A 19 -10.13 -2.74 15.03
CA ILE A 19 -10.07 -2.91 13.57
C ILE A 19 -8.69 -3.36 13.12
N VAL A 20 -7.63 -2.83 13.73
CA VAL A 20 -6.24 -3.11 13.37
C VAL A 20 -5.52 -3.70 14.57
N SER A 21 -4.79 -4.78 14.32
CA SER A 21 -3.88 -5.41 15.27
C SER A 21 -2.47 -5.45 14.67
N CYS A 22 -1.48 -5.32 15.53
CA CYS A 22 -0.07 -5.54 15.19
C CYS A 22 0.56 -6.56 16.16
N GLU A 23 -0.25 -7.49 16.66
CA GLU A 23 0.18 -8.51 17.61
C GLU A 23 0.01 -9.90 16.98
N ILE A 24 0.92 -10.81 17.34
CA ILE A 24 0.81 -12.23 17.02
C ILE A 24 -0.42 -12.77 17.75
N PRO A 25 -1.41 -13.36 17.05
CA PRO A 25 -2.59 -13.94 17.67
C PRO A 25 -2.23 -15.08 18.64
N ASP A 26 -3.08 -15.33 19.63
CA ASP A 26 -2.94 -16.51 20.48
C ASP A 26 -3.21 -17.79 19.67
N GLU A 27 -2.23 -18.69 19.62
CA GLU A 27 -2.28 -19.94 18.85
C GLU A 27 -3.38 -20.89 19.35
N ASN A 28 -3.64 -20.94 20.65
CA ASN A 28 -4.64 -21.83 21.23
C ASN A 28 -6.06 -21.28 21.02
N LYS A 29 -6.23 -19.96 21.14
CA LYS A 29 -7.54 -19.31 21.04
C LYS A 29 -7.97 -19.08 19.59
N TYR A 30 -7.03 -18.73 18.71
CA TYR A 30 -7.28 -18.37 17.32
C TYR A 30 -6.27 -19.05 16.36
N PRO A 31 -6.23 -20.39 16.31
CA PRO A 31 -5.19 -21.14 15.58
C PRO A 31 -5.12 -20.79 14.10
N TYR A 32 -6.27 -20.63 13.45
CA TYR A 32 -6.31 -20.28 12.02
C TYR A 32 -5.78 -18.87 11.76
N LEU A 33 -6.19 -17.88 12.57
CA LEU A 33 -5.68 -16.52 12.42
C LEU A 33 -4.18 -16.46 12.71
N TYR A 34 -3.71 -17.16 13.74
CA TYR A 34 -2.28 -17.28 14.05
C TYR A 34 -1.50 -17.80 12.83
N TYR A 35 -1.95 -18.89 12.21
CA TYR A 35 -1.34 -19.43 10.99
C TYR A 35 -1.30 -18.41 9.84
N VAL A 36 -2.40 -17.71 9.59
CA VAL A 36 -2.48 -16.68 8.53
C VAL A 36 -1.51 -15.53 8.80
N ILE A 37 -1.44 -15.03 10.03
CA ILE A 37 -0.54 -13.93 10.39
C ILE A 37 0.92 -14.36 10.32
N PHE A 38 1.25 -15.54 10.84
CA PHE A 38 2.57 -16.15 10.71
C PHE A 38 3.02 -16.26 9.24
N LYS A 39 2.15 -16.78 8.37
CA LYS A 39 2.44 -17.05 6.97
C LYS A 39 2.53 -15.77 6.14
N HIS A 40 1.65 -14.81 6.39
CA HIS A 40 1.42 -13.70 5.47
C HIS A 40 1.73 -12.31 6.02
N ASN A 41 1.67 -12.06 7.33
CA ASN A 41 1.73 -10.71 7.88
C ASN A 41 2.89 -10.50 8.87
N MET A 42 3.91 -11.34 8.78
CA MET A 42 5.21 -11.11 9.42
C MET A 42 6.16 -10.43 8.44
N HIS A 43 6.68 -9.27 8.83
CA HIS A 43 7.79 -8.66 8.12
C HIS A 43 9.00 -9.60 8.21
N SER A 44 9.64 -9.86 7.07
CA SER A 44 10.84 -10.69 7.05
C SER A 44 11.95 -10.03 7.86
N SER A 45 12.76 -10.84 8.56
CA SER A 45 13.94 -10.34 9.27
C SER A 45 14.77 -9.43 8.37
N CYS A 46 15.21 -8.28 8.85
CA CYS A 46 15.95 -7.30 8.06
C CYS A 46 16.99 -6.58 8.93
N ARG A 47 17.72 -5.61 8.36
CA ARG A 47 18.87 -4.96 9.00
C ARG A 47 19.95 -5.97 9.33
N ASP A 48 20.42 -5.98 10.58
CA ASP A 48 21.51 -6.84 11.06
C ASP A 48 21.16 -8.33 10.92
N LEU A 49 19.87 -8.67 10.96
CA LEU A 49 19.41 -10.06 10.78
C LEU A 49 19.45 -10.54 9.33
N ASN A 50 19.26 -9.62 8.36
CA ASN A 50 19.33 -9.94 6.93
C ASN A 50 19.37 -8.67 6.06
N GLN A 51 20.54 -8.34 5.50
CA GLN A 51 20.74 -7.14 4.68
C GLN A 51 20.32 -7.33 3.20
N LYS A 52 19.96 -8.54 2.77
CA LYS A 52 19.66 -8.85 1.36
C LYS A 52 18.20 -8.60 0.97
N ASN A 53 17.33 -8.27 1.91
CA ASN A 53 15.90 -8.11 1.64
C ASN A 53 15.58 -6.80 0.91
N ALA A 54 14.57 -6.83 0.04
CA ALA A 54 14.15 -5.68 -0.78
C ALA A 54 13.70 -4.44 0.01
N CYS A 55 13.42 -4.60 1.31
CA CYS A 55 13.08 -3.49 2.20
C CYS A 55 14.32 -2.70 2.67
N MET A 56 15.53 -3.19 2.43
CA MET A 56 16.77 -2.57 2.89
C MET A 56 17.13 -1.36 2.03
N GLU A 57 17.47 -0.27 2.69
CA GLU A 57 18.04 0.93 2.08
C GLU A 57 19.58 0.85 2.10
N ALA A 58 20.24 1.67 1.27
CA ALA A 58 21.70 1.68 1.14
C ALA A 58 22.43 1.97 2.46
N ASN A 59 21.79 2.70 3.38
CA ASN A 59 22.28 3.00 4.72
C ASN A 59 22.08 1.85 5.73
N LYS A 60 21.68 0.64 5.28
CA LYS A 60 21.37 -0.53 6.11
C LYS A 60 20.18 -0.32 7.07
N CYS A 61 19.33 0.66 6.81
CA CYS A 61 18.03 0.79 7.49
C CYS A 61 16.94 0.05 6.71
N CYS A 62 15.89 -0.37 7.41
CA CYS A 62 14.67 -0.85 6.75
C CYS A 62 13.82 0.36 6.32
N LYS A 63 13.45 0.42 5.05
CA LYS A 63 12.52 1.41 4.47
C LYS A 63 11.21 1.53 5.25
N ASN A 64 10.71 0.41 5.75
CA ASN A 64 9.46 0.33 6.52
C ASN A 64 9.69 0.49 8.04
N LYS A 65 10.93 0.76 8.46
CA LYS A 65 11.35 0.99 9.84
C LYS A 65 11.12 -0.21 10.76
N TYR A 66 11.32 -1.43 10.29
CA TYR A 66 11.32 -2.63 11.13
C TYR A 66 12.71 -2.90 11.74
N PRO A 67 12.79 -3.53 12.94
CA PRO A 67 11.67 -3.79 13.84
C PRO A 67 11.04 -2.49 14.35
N LYS A 68 9.73 -2.50 14.62
CA LYS A 68 9.04 -1.38 15.27
C LYS A 68 9.41 -1.29 16.75
N ASP A 69 9.22 -0.13 17.35
CA ASP A 69 9.33 0.00 18.80
C ASP A 69 8.11 -0.63 19.48
N TYR A 70 8.31 -1.16 20.68
CA TYR A 70 7.18 -1.60 21.49
C TYR A 70 6.32 -0.41 21.89
N CYS A 71 5.01 -0.62 21.90
CA CYS A 71 4.04 0.39 22.27
C CYS A 71 2.85 -0.29 22.96
N ASN A 72 2.58 0.07 24.21
CA ASN A 72 1.53 -0.58 25.00
C ASN A 72 0.11 -0.15 24.62
N THR A 73 -0.03 1.01 23.96
CA THR A 73 -1.30 1.58 23.53
C THR A 73 -1.15 2.20 22.16
N THR A 74 -2.23 2.23 21.38
CA THR A 74 -2.21 2.97 20.11
C THR A 74 -2.21 4.47 20.40
N ILE A 75 -1.34 5.21 19.72
CA ILE A 75 -1.19 6.67 19.88
C ILE A 75 -1.46 7.34 18.53
N PHE A 76 -2.36 8.32 18.51
CA PHE A 76 -2.50 9.18 17.35
C PHE A 76 -1.33 10.18 17.33
N GLY A 77 -0.55 10.17 16.25
CA GLY A 77 0.47 11.17 16.04
C GLY A 77 -0.10 12.43 15.37
N ASP A 78 0.50 13.58 15.65
CA ASP A 78 0.16 14.84 14.98
C ASP A 78 0.49 14.74 13.49
N ASN A 79 -0.55 14.75 12.66
CA ASN A 79 -0.43 14.68 11.19
C ASN A 79 0.38 13.47 10.67
N SER A 80 0.29 12.31 11.32
CA SER A 80 0.91 11.06 10.87
C SER A 80 -0.05 9.88 10.95
N TYR A 81 0.40 8.69 10.54
CA TYR A 81 -0.31 7.44 10.82
C TYR A 81 -0.27 7.16 12.33
N PRO A 82 -1.31 6.50 12.90
CA PRO A 82 -1.26 6.06 14.29
C PRO A 82 -0.03 5.18 14.54
N LEU A 83 0.61 5.37 15.68
CA LEU A 83 1.56 4.39 16.22
C LEU A 83 0.73 3.28 16.86
N TYR A 84 0.64 2.13 16.19
CA TYR A 84 -0.15 1.02 16.69
C TYR A 84 0.48 0.39 17.92
N LYS A 85 -0.38 -0.22 18.73
CA LYS A 85 0.02 -1.07 19.84
C LYS A 85 0.80 -2.30 19.37
N HIS A 86 2.05 -2.40 19.83
CA HIS A 86 2.92 -3.57 19.74
C HIS A 86 3.35 -3.91 21.17
N ARG A 87 2.58 -4.69 21.93
CA ARG A 87 2.96 -5.02 23.32
C ARG A 87 4.13 -6.00 23.35
N ASP A 88 5.00 -5.82 24.33
CA ASP A 88 5.94 -6.87 24.71
C ASP A 88 5.22 -7.86 25.63
N ASN A 89 4.79 -8.98 25.06
CA ASN A 89 4.12 -10.06 25.77
C ASN A 89 4.99 -11.33 25.85
N GLY A 90 6.27 -11.22 25.49
CA GLY A 90 7.21 -12.35 25.45
C GLY A 90 6.93 -13.38 24.35
N ILE A 91 5.92 -13.18 23.49
CA ILE A 91 5.61 -14.10 22.40
C ILE A 91 6.55 -13.84 21.22
N SER A 92 7.17 -14.90 20.73
CA SER A 92 7.98 -14.88 19.51
C SER A 92 7.79 -16.15 18.69
N ILE A 93 7.89 -16.02 17.38
CA ILE A 93 7.68 -17.12 16.43
C ILE A 93 8.84 -17.20 15.45
N LYS A 94 9.17 -18.42 15.02
CA LYS A 94 10.31 -18.67 14.13
C LYS A 94 9.93 -18.46 12.67
N VAL A 95 10.28 -17.30 12.11
CA VAL A 95 10.05 -16.97 10.69
C VAL A 95 11.37 -17.05 9.93
N ARG A 96 11.45 -17.93 8.93
CA ARG A 96 12.64 -18.10 8.07
C ARG A 96 13.95 -18.26 8.86
N GLY A 97 13.89 -19.01 9.96
CA GLY A 97 15.05 -19.29 10.81
C GLY A 97 15.34 -18.26 11.89
N GLN A 98 14.63 -17.13 11.94
CA GLN A 98 14.80 -16.06 12.93
C GLN A 98 13.62 -16.02 13.90
N MET A 99 13.88 -15.79 15.19
CA MET A 99 12.84 -15.58 16.20
C MET A 99 12.36 -14.13 16.13
N LEU A 100 11.10 -13.93 15.72
CA LEU A 100 10.50 -12.61 15.56
C LEU A 100 9.33 -12.45 16.53
N ASP A 101 9.27 -11.29 17.19
CA ASP A 101 8.22 -10.89 18.12
C ASP A 101 7.21 -9.93 17.47
N ASN A 102 6.32 -9.35 18.28
CA ASN A 102 5.29 -8.39 17.81
C ASN A 102 5.85 -7.19 17.05
N ARG A 103 7.13 -6.82 17.22
CA ARG A 103 7.75 -5.68 16.52
C ARG A 103 7.88 -5.90 15.01
N TRP A 104 7.73 -7.14 14.56
CA TRP A 104 7.84 -7.56 13.17
C TRP A 104 6.48 -7.79 12.50
N VAL A 105 5.38 -7.68 13.25
CA VAL A 105 4.03 -7.85 12.69
C VAL A 105 3.67 -6.64 11.85
N VAL A 106 3.21 -6.88 10.64
CA VAL A 106 2.64 -5.86 9.75
C VAL A 106 1.20 -5.57 10.20
N PRO A 107 0.76 -4.31 10.33
CA PRO A 107 -0.59 -3.97 10.74
C PRO A 107 -1.65 -4.67 9.89
N TYR A 108 -2.55 -5.41 10.53
CA TYR A 108 -3.55 -6.21 9.83
C TYR A 108 -4.93 -6.08 10.47
N ASN A 109 -5.98 -6.38 9.70
CA ASN A 109 -7.31 -6.61 10.24
C ASN A 109 -7.54 -8.12 10.41
N PRO A 110 -7.87 -8.61 11.62
CA PRO A 110 -8.05 -10.04 11.89
C PRO A 110 -9.07 -10.72 10.95
N TYR A 111 -10.22 -10.07 10.72
CA TYR A 111 -11.28 -10.62 9.89
C TYR A 111 -10.87 -10.70 8.41
N LEU A 112 -10.34 -9.61 7.85
CA LEU A 112 -9.94 -9.56 6.44
C LEU A 112 -8.81 -10.55 6.16
N SER A 113 -7.81 -10.62 7.05
CA SER A 113 -6.67 -11.53 6.88
C SER A 113 -7.14 -12.98 6.87
N ALA A 114 -7.95 -13.38 7.86
CA ALA A 114 -8.50 -14.72 7.92
C ALA A 114 -9.40 -15.05 6.73
N LYS A 115 -10.24 -14.10 6.29
CA LYS A 115 -11.19 -14.30 5.18
C LYS A 115 -10.51 -14.53 3.84
N PHE A 116 -9.39 -13.86 3.58
CA PHE A 116 -8.73 -13.88 2.27
C PHE A 116 -7.43 -14.70 2.21
N ASP A 117 -6.92 -15.21 3.35
CA ASP A 117 -5.67 -15.98 3.46
C ASP A 117 -4.52 -15.38 2.64
N CYS A 118 -4.26 -14.07 2.84
CA CYS A 118 -3.24 -13.36 2.09
C CYS A 118 -2.59 -12.24 2.93
N HIS A 119 -1.52 -11.64 2.37
CA HIS A 119 -0.84 -10.50 3.00
C HIS A 119 -1.71 -9.25 2.86
N ILE A 120 -2.22 -8.72 3.97
CA ILE A 120 -3.06 -7.52 3.99
C ILE A 120 -2.51 -6.54 5.01
N ASN A 121 -1.95 -5.43 4.52
CA ASN A 121 -1.61 -4.29 5.37
C ASN A 121 -2.82 -3.36 5.51
N VAL A 122 -3.26 -3.08 6.73
CA VAL A 122 -4.38 -2.18 7.02
C VAL A 122 -3.89 -0.97 7.79
N GLU A 123 -4.11 0.22 7.23
CA GLU A 123 -3.71 1.49 7.82
C GLU A 123 -4.94 2.36 8.10
N VAL A 124 -5.02 2.94 9.30
CA VAL A 124 -6.07 3.91 9.65
C VAL A 124 -5.61 5.32 9.30
N CYS A 125 -6.43 6.01 8.51
CA CYS A 125 -6.16 7.35 8.02
C CYS A 125 -7.09 8.37 8.69
N SER A 126 -6.63 9.05 9.74
CA SER A 126 -7.42 10.06 10.47
C SER A 126 -6.95 11.51 10.29
N SER A 127 -5.72 11.75 9.78
CA SER A 127 -5.14 13.10 9.67
C SER A 127 -5.04 13.62 8.22
N ILE A 128 -4.95 14.94 8.05
CA ILE A 128 -4.91 15.62 6.73
C ILE A 128 -3.71 15.14 5.89
N LYS A 129 -2.55 14.92 6.50
CA LYS A 129 -1.35 14.41 5.79
C LYS A 129 -1.57 12.99 5.27
N THR A 130 -2.33 12.19 6.00
CA THR A 130 -2.69 10.84 5.57
C THR A 130 -3.70 10.87 4.42
N VAL A 131 -4.63 11.83 4.40
CA VAL A 131 -5.51 12.07 3.26
C VAL A 131 -4.71 12.48 2.01
N LYS A 132 -3.65 13.29 2.14
CA LYS A 132 -2.75 13.57 1.00
C LYS A 132 -2.08 12.30 0.45
N ASN A 133 -1.65 11.40 1.32
CA ASN A 133 -1.12 10.10 0.89
C ASN A 133 -2.18 9.25 0.18
N LEU A 134 -3.43 9.30 0.62
CA LEU A 134 -4.52 8.63 -0.06
C LEU A 134 -4.73 9.17 -1.48
N TYR A 135 -4.79 10.49 -1.64
CA TYR A 135 -4.88 11.11 -2.97
C TYR A 135 -3.68 10.74 -3.85
N LYS A 136 -2.47 10.63 -3.28
CA LYS A 136 -1.31 10.10 -4.02
C LYS A 136 -1.57 8.69 -4.59
N TYR A 137 -2.32 7.81 -3.92
CA TYR A 137 -2.65 6.48 -4.46
C TYR A 137 -3.76 6.53 -5.49
N VAL A 138 -4.78 7.37 -5.30
CA VAL A 138 -5.87 7.56 -6.29
C VAL A 138 -5.33 8.16 -7.58
N TYR A 139 -4.43 9.13 -7.47
CA TYR A 139 -3.80 9.81 -8.61
C TYR A 139 -2.44 9.22 -8.99
N LYS A 140 -2.02 8.11 -8.39
CA LYS A 140 -0.81 7.42 -8.86
C LYS A 140 -1.13 6.95 -10.27
N GLU A 141 -0.39 7.46 -11.24
CA GLU A 141 -0.60 7.06 -12.63
C GLU A 141 -0.52 5.53 -12.77
N HIS A 142 -1.31 5.01 -13.70
CA HIS A 142 -1.37 3.59 -14.00
C HIS A 142 0.02 3.08 -14.36
N ASN A 143 0.36 1.89 -13.86
CA ASN A 143 1.59 1.23 -14.26
C ASN A 143 1.56 1.08 -15.79
N ARG A 144 2.58 1.59 -16.47
CA ARG A 144 2.76 1.41 -17.91
C ARG A 144 3.81 0.34 -18.13
N ILE A 145 3.55 -0.55 -19.08
CA ILE A 145 4.52 -1.54 -19.54
C ILE A 145 4.90 -1.11 -20.96
N ASN A 146 6.20 -1.06 -21.21
CA ASN A 146 6.74 -0.89 -22.55
C ASN A 146 7.19 -2.27 -23.01
N PHE A 147 6.73 -2.72 -24.17
CA PHE A 147 7.28 -3.88 -24.84
C PHE A 147 7.60 -3.53 -26.29
N SER A 148 8.67 -4.13 -26.81
CA SER A 148 9.03 -4.08 -28.22
C SER A 148 8.55 -5.36 -28.88
N VAL A 149 7.90 -5.23 -30.04
CA VAL A 149 7.54 -6.39 -30.88
C VAL A 149 8.56 -6.44 -32.00
N ASP A 150 9.58 -7.28 -31.85
CA ASP A 150 10.51 -7.52 -32.96
C ASP A 150 9.79 -8.37 -34.02
N ALA A 151 9.43 -7.74 -35.14
CA ALA A 151 9.14 -8.47 -36.36
C ALA A 151 10.47 -9.05 -36.85
N ASN A 152 10.59 -10.38 -36.87
CA ASN A 152 11.69 -11.07 -37.53
C ASN A 152 11.72 -10.67 -39.00
N GLU A 153 12.44 -9.62 -39.38
CA GLU A 153 12.84 -9.39 -40.76
C GLU A 153 14.01 -8.42 -40.82
N ARG A 154 15.10 -8.92 -41.41
CA ARG A 154 16.32 -8.20 -41.74
C ARG A 154 15.94 -7.12 -42.76
N GLU A 155 16.38 -5.90 -42.51
CA GLU A 155 16.13 -4.68 -43.30
C GLU A 155 14.71 -4.09 -43.17
N LYS A 156 14.55 -3.05 -42.32
CA LYS A 156 13.67 -1.90 -42.59
C LYS A 156 13.80 -0.80 -41.54
N GLU A 157 13.59 0.42 -42.04
CA GLU A 157 13.30 1.68 -41.38
C GLU A 157 12.86 1.54 -39.91
N ILE A 158 13.58 2.19 -38.99
CA ILE A 158 13.26 2.20 -37.56
C ILE A 158 11.99 3.04 -37.37
N ASP A 159 10.82 2.40 -37.35
CA ASP A 159 9.59 3.04 -36.93
C ASP A 159 9.56 3.10 -35.39
N GLU A 160 9.84 4.28 -34.82
CA GLU A 160 9.81 4.55 -33.38
C GLU A 160 8.46 4.18 -32.74
N ILE A 161 7.35 4.26 -33.49
CA ILE A 161 6.00 3.92 -33.01
C ILE A 161 5.86 2.39 -32.86
N SER A 162 6.41 1.63 -33.82
CA SER A 162 6.48 0.17 -33.73
C SER A 162 7.47 -0.31 -32.65
N ALA A 163 8.55 0.44 -32.43
CA ALA A 163 9.61 0.12 -31.48
C ALA A 163 9.16 0.27 -30.01
N TYR A 164 8.20 1.17 -29.74
CA TYR A 164 7.71 1.46 -28.40
C TYR A 164 6.17 1.46 -28.33
N GLN A 165 5.57 0.28 -28.11
CA GLN A 165 4.16 0.22 -27.73
C GLN A 165 4.02 0.35 -26.22
N SER A 166 3.65 1.54 -25.75
CA SER A 166 3.32 1.76 -24.34
C SER A 166 1.91 1.27 -24.05
N VAL A 167 1.76 0.20 -23.27
CA VAL A 167 0.45 -0.29 -22.83
C VAL A 167 0.21 0.03 -21.36
N ARG A 168 -1.02 0.40 -21.05
CA ARG A 168 -1.48 0.59 -19.68
C ARG A 168 -1.74 -0.79 -19.06
N TRP A 169 -1.05 -1.10 -17.97
CA TRP A 169 -1.39 -2.25 -17.15
C TRP A 169 -2.69 -1.99 -16.42
N ILE A 170 -3.66 -2.88 -16.60
CA ILE A 170 -4.96 -2.81 -15.94
C ILE A 170 -5.05 -3.97 -14.94
N SER A 171 -5.09 -3.69 -13.65
CA SER A 171 -5.19 -4.73 -12.62
C SER A 171 -6.57 -5.41 -12.65
N PRO A 172 -6.71 -6.74 -12.39
CA PRO A 172 -7.97 -7.49 -12.51
C PRO A 172 -9.28 -6.85 -11.99
N PRO A 173 -9.32 -6.07 -10.88
CA PRO A 173 -10.55 -5.41 -10.46
C PRO A 173 -11.02 -4.30 -11.41
N GLU A 174 -10.12 -3.59 -12.10
CA GLU A 174 -10.49 -2.50 -12.99
C GLU A 174 -11.15 -2.98 -14.31
N PRO A 175 -10.65 -4.02 -15.02
CA PRO A 175 -11.34 -4.64 -16.14
C PRO A 175 -12.72 -5.14 -15.73
N MET A 176 -12.85 -5.77 -14.55
CA MET A 176 -14.14 -6.25 -14.06
C MET A 176 -15.14 -5.08 -13.89
N TRP A 177 -14.69 -3.97 -13.29
CA TRP A 177 -15.48 -2.74 -13.16
C TRP A 177 -15.91 -2.16 -14.51
N ARG A 178 -15.01 -2.18 -15.50
CA ARG A 178 -15.27 -1.75 -16.88
C ARG A 178 -16.25 -2.67 -17.62
N ILE A 179 -16.07 -3.98 -17.50
CA ILE A 179 -16.94 -5.01 -18.10
C ILE A 179 -18.37 -4.84 -17.57
N PHE A 180 -18.53 -4.60 -16.27
CA PHE A 180 -19.84 -4.34 -15.67
C PHE A 180 -20.35 -2.90 -15.89
N SER A 181 -19.61 -2.06 -16.62
CA SER A 181 -19.97 -0.67 -16.93
C SER A 181 -20.29 0.17 -15.68
N PHE A 182 -19.62 -0.12 -14.57
CA PHE A 182 -19.76 0.69 -13.37
C PHE A 182 -19.02 2.02 -13.55
N ASN A 183 -19.60 3.08 -12.99
CA ASN A 183 -19.00 4.40 -13.04
C ASN A 183 -17.66 4.37 -12.26
N LEU A 184 -16.55 4.68 -12.94
CA LEU A 184 -15.19 4.55 -12.39
C LEU A 184 -14.76 5.81 -11.66
N ALA A 185 -15.00 6.97 -12.26
CA ALA A 185 -14.70 8.28 -11.72
C ALA A 185 -15.45 9.33 -12.53
N GLU A 186 -16.05 10.29 -11.83
CA GLU A 186 -16.52 11.54 -12.44
C GLU A 186 -15.49 12.63 -12.10
N ILE A 187 -14.86 13.19 -13.13
CA ILE A 187 -13.86 14.26 -12.98
C ILE A 187 -14.41 15.48 -13.70
N TYR A 188 -14.74 16.52 -12.94
CA TYR A 188 -15.08 17.84 -13.48
C TYR A 188 -13.78 18.65 -13.62
N LEU A 189 -13.23 18.70 -14.83
CA LEU A 189 -12.06 19.54 -15.14
C LEU A 189 -12.53 20.95 -15.46
N THR A 190 -12.01 21.94 -14.75
CA THR A 190 -12.18 23.35 -15.14
C THR A 190 -11.33 23.62 -16.37
N VAL A 191 -11.95 23.84 -17.53
CA VAL A 191 -11.26 24.18 -18.77
C VAL A 191 -10.94 25.67 -18.77
N TYR A 192 -9.66 26.02 -18.83
CA TYR A 192 -9.21 27.39 -19.06
C TYR A 192 -8.74 27.52 -20.50
N SER A 193 -9.24 28.53 -21.21
CA SER A 193 -8.71 28.88 -22.54
C SER A 193 -7.34 29.53 -22.35
N LEU A 194 -6.27 28.87 -22.79
CA LEU A 194 -4.97 29.50 -22.89
C LEU A 194 -4.96 30.45 -24.10
N GLN A 195 -4.42 31.64 -23.90
CA GLN A 195 -4.24 32.63 -24.95
C GLN A 195 -3.09 32.17 -25.86
N LEU A 196 -3.38 31.92 -27.13
CA LEU A 196 -2.35 31.62 -28.12
C LEU A 196 -1.62 32.92 -28.46
N TYR A 197 -0.29 32.93 -28.29
CA TYR A 197 0.53 34.00 -28.84
C TYR A 197 0.58 33.84 -30.36
N ILE A 198 0.03 34.81 -31.07
CA ILE A 198 0.18 34.94 -32.53
C ILE A 198 1.17 36.09 -32.73
N GLU A 199 2.27 35.84 -33.46
CA GLU A 199 3.23 36.89 -33.79
C GLU A 199 2.52 38.11 -34.39
N ASN A 200 2.80 39.29 -33.82
CA ASN A 200 2.22 40.59 -34.18
C ASN A 200 0.77 40.88 -33.72
N HIS A 201 0.16 40.04 -32.88
CA HIS A 201 -1.14 40.35 -32.25
C HIS A 201 -1.03 40.43 -30.72
N HIS A 202 -0.54 41.57 -30.22
CA HIS A 202 -0.68 41.90 -28.80
C HIS A 202 -2.09 42.47 -28.54
N GLN A 203 -2.81 41.90 -27.58
CA GLN A 203 -4.00 42.56 -27.03
C GLN A 203 -3.52 43.68 -26.08
N VAL A 204 -3.94 44.92 -26.38
CA VAL A 204 -3.82 46.09 -25.49
C VAL A 204 -4.83 45.97 -24.36
#